data_AF-A0A7C8Z0X6-F1
#
_entry.id   AF-A0A7C8Z0X6-F1
#
_cell.length_a   1.000
_cell.length_b   1.000
_cell.length_c   1.000
_cell.angle_alpha   90.00
_cell.angle_beta   90.00
_cell.angle_gamma   90.00
#
_symmetry.space_group_name_H-M   'P 1'
#
loop_
_entity.id
_entity.type
_entity.pdbx_description
1 polymer ?
#
loop_
_entity_poly.entity_id
_entity_poly.type
_entity_poly.pdbx_seq_one_letter_code
_entity_poly.pdbx_strand_id
1 'polypeptide(L)'
;VCCLINNPFIPWVSDVAEELGLPSAMLWVQSCASFLAYYYYLHSLVPYPDESAPYIDVNIPSMPVLKWDEIPSFLHPTTPYGVLRRAILGQFKNLSKPFCILADTPR
;
A
#
# COMPACT_ATOMS: atom_id res chain seq x y z
N VAL A 1 1.61 -21.41 17.63
CA VAL A 1 1.30 -20.59 16.45
C VAL A 1 2.07 -21.17 15.28
N CYS A 2 1.45 -21.38 14.12
CA CYS A 2 2.11 -21.98 12.93
C CYS A 2 2.17 -21.04 11.71
N CYS A 3 1.46 -19.91 11.74
CA CYS A 3 1.41 -18.91 10.68
C CYS A 3 0.94 -17.58 11.27
N LEU A 4 1.31 -16.46 10.65
CA LEU A 4 0.82 -15.13 10.97
C LEU A 4 0.05 -14.53 9.79
N ILE A 5 -1.18 -14.08 10.03
CA ILE A 5 -1.93 -13.26 9.08
C ILE A 5 -1.88 -11.83 9.59
N ASN A 6 -1.31 -10.91 8.80
CA ASN A 6 -1.24 -9.51 9.15
C ASN A 6 -2.16 -8.65 8.28
N ASN A 7 -2.30 -7.38 8.66
CA ASN A 7 -3.00 -6.37 7.88
C ASN A 7 -2.00 -5.28 7.47
N PRO A 8 -2.31 -4.45 6.46
CA PRO A 8 -1.34 -3.50 5.92
C PRO A 8 -1.01 -2.32 6.83
N PHE A 9 -1.73 -2.15 7.94
CA PHE A 9 -1.49 -1.09 8.91
C PHE A 9 -0.43 -1.46 9.95
N ILE A 10 0.00 -2.73 10.01
CA ILE A 10 0.97 -3.21 11.00
C ILE A 10 2.17 -3.86 10.29
N PRO A 11 3.05 -3.06 9.68
CA PRO A 11 4.10 -3.55 8.77
C PRO A 11 5.16 -4.44 9.42
N TRP A 12 5.43 -4.23 10.72
CA TRP A 12 6.44 -4.97 11.47
C TRP A 12 6.07 -6.44 11.73
N VAL A 13 4.80 -6.82 11.56
CA VAL A 13 4.37 -8.22 11.78
C VAL A 13 5.02 -9.15 10.76
N SER A 14 5.30 -8.67 9.54
CA SER A 14 6.05 -9.45 8.55
C SER A 14 7.48 -9.74 8.99
N ASP A 15 8.12 -8.79 9.68
CA ASP A 15 9.48 -8.95 10.23
C ASP A 15 9.48 -9.96 11.37
N VAL A 16 8.49 -9.88 12.28
CA VAL A 16 8.33 -10.83 13.38
C VAL A 16 8.05 -12.25 12.88
N ALA A 17 7.27 -12.41 11.80
CA ALA A 17 7.06 -13.72 11.19
C ALA A 17 8.37 -14.33 10.68
N GLU A 18 9.17 -13.53 9.99
CA GLU A 18 10.48 -13.93 9.44
C GLU A 18 11.47 -14.30 10.54
N GLU A 19 11.59 -13.49 11.60
CA GLU A 19 12.44 -13.75 12.76
C GLU A 19 12.07 -15.05 13.50
N LEU A 20 10.76 -15.39 13.54
CA LEU A 20 10.25 -16.61 14.15
C LEU A 20 10.27 -17.82 13.20
N GLY A 21 10.70 -17.65 11.94
CA GLY A 21 10.68 -18.69 10.92
C GLY A 21 9.26 -19.18 10.57
N LEU A 22 8.25 -18.32 10.76
CA LEU A 22 6.85 -18.63 10.49
C LEU A 22 6.44 -18.13 9.09
N PRO A 23 5.65 -18.90 8.33
CA PRO A 23 5.01 -18.37 7.13
C PRO A 23 4.07 -17.22 7.51
N SER A 24 3.94 -16.23 6.62
CA SER A 24 2.98 -15.14 6.78
C SER A 24 2.19 -14.83 5.52
N ALA A 25 0.97 -14.33 5.70
CA ALA A 25 0.13 -13.80 4.63
C ALA A 25 -0.36 -12.40 5.01
N MET A 26 -0.56 -11.52 4.02
CA MET A 26 -1.12 -10.20 4.25
C MET A 26 -2.58 -10.16 3.78
N LEU A 27 -3.50 -9.90 4.72
CA LEU A 27 -4.90 -9.65 4.41
C LEU A 27 -5.09 -8.22 3.90
N TRP A 28 -5.43 -8.09 2.63
CA TRP A 28 -5.77 -6.82 1.99
C TRP A 28 -7.27 -6.54 2.09
N VAL A 29 -7.64 -5.64 2.98
CA VAL A 29 -9.04 -5.27 3.28
C VAL A 29 -9.53 -4.04 2.51
N GLN A 30 -8.68 -3.45 1.65
CA GLN A 30 -9.05 -2.30 0.83
C GLN A 30 -9.30 -2.74 -0.63
N SER A 31 -9.73 -1.81 -1.48
CA SER A 31 -9.91 -2.09 -2.91
C SER A 31 -8.59 -2.47 -3.61
N CYS A 32 -8.66 -3.22 -4.72
CA CYS A 32 -7.51 -3.46 -5.60
C CYS A 32 -6.94 -2.15 -6.20
N ALA A 33 -7.79 -1.15 -6.46
CA ALA A 33 -7.37 0.15 -6.94
C ALA A 33 -6.43 0.83 -5.93
N SER A 34 -6.76 0.77 -4.63
CA SER A 34 -5.90 1.28 -3.56
C SER A 34 -4.57 0.53 -3.52
N PHE A 35 -4.58 -0.80 -3.70
CA PHE A 35 -3.35 -1.60 -3.74
C PHE A 35 -2.40 -1.13 -4.86
N LEU A 36 -2.92 -0.99 -6.07
CA LEU A 36 -2.15 -0.50 -7.22
C LEU A 36 -1.67 0.94 -6.98
N ALA A 37 -2.51 1.81 -6.43
CA ALA A 37 -2.11 3.18 -6.12
C ALA A 37 -0.89 3.21 -5.19
N TYR A 38 -0.90 2.45 -4.09
CA TYR A 38 0.23 2.40 -3.16
C TYR A 38 1.49 1.78 -3.77
N TYR A 39 1.33 0.72 -4.58
CA TYR A 39 2.44 0.09 -5.28
C TYR A 39 3.12 1.05 -6.26
N TYR A 40 2.33 1.68 -7.14
CA TYR A 40 2.86 2.62 -8.13
C TYR A 40 3.44 3.88 -7.50
N TYR A 41 2.86 4.37 -6.40
CA TYR A 41 3.41 5.46 -5.61
C TYR A 41 4.75 5.10 -4.98
N LEU A 42 4.85 3.96 -4.28
CA LEU A 42 6.07 3.55 -3.59
C LEU A 42 7.25 3.39 -4.55
N HIS A 43 6.97 2.84 -5.73
CA HIS A 43 7.98 2.56 -6.75
C HIS A 43 8.18 3.72 -7.75
N SER A 44 7.50 4.86 -7.55
CA SER A 44 7.58 6.03 -8.43
C SER A 44 7.37 5.70 -9.92
N LEU A 45 6.46 4.78 -10.21
CA LEU A 45 6.27 4.24 -11.56
C LEU A 45 5.44 5.18 -12.46
N VAL A 46 4.69 6.09 -11.85
CA VAL A 46 3.92 7.14 -12.53
C VAL A 46 3.98 8.43 -11.69
N PRO A 47 3.74 9.60 -12.28
CA PRO A 47 3.65 10.85 -11.54
C PRO A 47 2.51 10.84 -10.52
N TYR A 48 2.78 11.39 -9.33
CA TYR A 48 1.81 11.64 -8.26
C TYR A 48 1.90 13.11 -7.82
N PRO A 49 0.88 13.64 -7.11
CA PRO A 49 0.95 14.96 -6.51
C PRO A 49 2.19 15.15 -5.62
N ASP A 50 2.89 16.26 -5.86
CA ASP A 50 4.02 16.74 -5.05
C ASP A 50 3.92 18.26 -4.82
N GLU A 51 4.92 18.86 -4.19
CA GLU A 51 4.92 20.30 -3.89
C GLU A 51 4.89 21.19 -5.14
N SER A 52 5.43 20.70 -6.26
CA SER A 52 5.51 21.43 -7.54
C SER A 52 4.23 21.29 -8.37
N ALA A 53 3.55 20.15 -8.27
CA ALA A 53 2.34 19.81 -9.01
C ALA A 53 1.29 19.13 -8.10
N PRO A 54 0.69 19.85 -7.13
CA PRO A 54 -0.20 19.26 -6.13
C PRO A 54 -1.55 18.78 -6.67
N TYR A 55 -1.91 19.18 -7.89
CA TYR A 55 -3.21 18.89 -8.54
C TYR A 55 -3.07 18.02 -9.81
N ILE A 56 -1.95 17.30 -9.95
CA ILE A 56 -1.75 16.40 -11.09
C ILE A 56 -2.66 15.16 -10.97
N ASP A 57 -3.35 14.82 -12.05
CA ASP A 57 -4.11 13.58 -12.16
C ASP A 57 -3.16 12.38 -12.30
N VAL A 58 -3.54 11.24 -11.74
CA VAL A 58 -2.70 10.04 -11.68
C VAL A 58 -3.19 9.01 -12.71
N ASN A 59 -2.29 8.62 -13.60
CA ASN A 59 -2.56 7.66 -14.67
C ASN A 59 -1.84 6.33 -14.40
N ILE A 60 -2.51 5.39 -13.74
CA ILE A 60 -1.99 4.03 -13.47
C ILE A 60 -2.42 3.10 -14.62
N PRO A 61 -1.50 2.33 -15.22
CA PRO A 61 -1.86 1.34 -16.23
C PRO A 61 -2.96 0.39 -15.75
N SER A 62 -3.94 0.13 -16.61
CA SER A 62 -5.11 -0.73 -16.33
C SER A 62 -6.12 -0.17 -15.32
N MET A 63 -6.04 1.13 -14.99
CA MET A 63 -7.04 1.85 -14.20
C MET A 63 -7.58 3.05 -15.00
N PRO A 64 -8.81 3.51 -14.71
CA PRO A 64 -9.22 4.85 -15.11
C PRO A 64 -8.26 5.91 -14.56
N VAL A 65 -8.14 7.04 -15.24
CA VAL A 65 -7.39 8.19 -14.73
C VAL A 65 -8.04 8.63 -13.42
N LEU A 66 -7.25 8.68 -12.35
CA LEU A 66 -7.67 9.17 -11.04
C LEU A 66 -7.41 10.67 -11.00
N LYS A 67 -8.42 11.45 -10.60
CA LYS A 67 -8.20 12.86 -10.27
C LYS A 67 -7.27 13.00 -9.08
N TRP A 68 -6.60 14.14 -8.98
CA TRP A 68 -5.69 14.43 -7.88
C TRP A 68 -6.33 14.21 -6.50
N ASP A 69 -7.64 14.40 -6.34
CA ASP A 69 -8.39 14.21 -5.08
C ASP A 69 -9.05 12.82 -4.94
N GLU A 70 -8.93 11.95 -5.95
CA GLU A 70 -9.42 10.57 -5.93
C GLU A 70 -8.35 9.57 -5.45
N ILE A 71 -7.10 9.99 -5.30
CA ILE A 71 -6.06 9.18 -4.66
C ILE A 71 -6.13 9.28 -3.12
N PRO A 72 -5.65 8.28 -2.37
CA PRO A 72 -5.69 8.33 -0.92
C PRO A 72 -4.93 9.55 -0.37
N SER A 73 -5.63 10.36 0.44
CA SER A 73 -5.14 11.67 0.95
C SER A 73 -3.80 11.60 1.69
N PHE A 74 -3.46 10.44 2.26
CA PHE A 74 -2.16 10.21 2.90
C PHE A 74 -1.00 10.11 1.91
N LEU A 75 -1.22 10.08 0.60
CA LEU A 75 -0.17 10.13 -0.43
C LEU A 75 0.18 11.57 -0.84
N HIS A 76 -0.66 12.55 -0.53
CA HIS A 76 -0.43 13.96 -0.89
C HIS A 76 0.72 14.61 -0.13
N PRO A 77 1.50 15.52 -0.76
CA PRO A 77 2.68 16.13 -0.14
C PRO A 77 2.39 16.76 1.23
N THR A 78 1.27 17.44 1.37
CA THR A 78 0.87 18.20 2.57
C THR A 78 0.01 17.40 3.55
N THR A 79 0.01 16.06 3.47
CA THR A 79 -0.89 15.25 4.28
C THR A 79 -0.64 15.38 5.79
N PRO A 80 -1.69 15.48 6.62
CA PRO A 80 -1.55 15.33 8.07
C PRO A 80 -1.37 13.85 8.47
N TYR A 81 -1.63 12.90 7.57
CA TYR A 81 -1.65 11.46 7.85
C TYR A 81 -0.32 10.76 7.59
N GLY A 82 0.80 11.40 7.92
CA GLY A 82 2.15 10.87 7.67
C GLY A 82 2.44 9.54 8.37
N VAL A 83 1.81 9.29 9.52
CA VAL A 83 1.89 8.00 10.24
C VAL A 83 1.26 6.88 9.40
N LEU A 84 0.07 7.12 8.85
CA LEU A 84 -0.64 6.15 8.02
C LEU A 84 0.14 5.87 6.73
N ARG A 85 0.69 6.91 6.09
CA ARG A 85 1.61 6.76 4.95
C ARG A 85 2.77 5.81 5.30
N ARG A 86 3.47 6.07 6.39
CA ARG A 86 4.62 5.24 6.81
C ARG A 86 4.22 3.80 7.09
N ALA A 87 3.06 3.58 7.72
CA ALA A 87 2.57 2.24 8.02
C ALA A 87 2.27 1.45 6.73
N ILE A 88 1.43 2.01 5.85
CA ILE A 88 1.05 1.37 4.59
C ILE A 88 2.28 1.16 3.70
N LEU A 89 3.08 2.20 3.43
CA LEU A 89 4.26 2.07 2.58
C LEU A 89 5.32 1.15 3.20
N GLY A 90 5.38 1.07 4.53
CA GLY A 90 6.20 0.10 5.24
C GLY A 90 5.78 -1.33 4.94
N GLN A 91 4.47 -1.61 4.89
CA GLN A 91 3.98 -2.95 4.52
C GLN A 91 4.32 -3.25 3.06
N PHE A 92 4.18 -2.25 2.17
CA PHE A 92 4.46 -2.43 0.76
C PHE A 92 5.94 -2.77 0.49
N LYS A 93 6.87 -2.21 1.28
CA LYS A 93 8.29 -2.60 1.24
C LYS A 93 8.52 -4.05 1.68
N ASN A 94 7.62 -4.60 2.49
CA ASN A 94 7.70 -5.97 3.00
C ASN A 94 6.90 -6.97 2.16
N LEU A 95 6.36 -6.63 0.98
CA LEU A 95 5.53 -7.54 0.17
C LEU A 95 6.24 -8.82 -0.28
N SER A 96 7.57 -8.86 -0.27
CA SER A 96 8.33 -10.07 -0.57
C SER A 96 8.34 -11.09 0.58
N LYS A 97 7.96 -10.69 1.81
CA LYS A 97 8.01 -11.56 3.00
C LYS A 97 6.78 -12.46 3.13
N PRO A 98 5.53 -11.97 2.99
CA PRO A 98 4.37 -12.84 2.96
C PRO A 98 4.42 -13.76 1.74
N PHE A 99 4.04 -15.02 1.90
CA PHE A 99 3.92 -15.95 0.76
C PHE A 99 2.69 -15.64 -0.11
N CYS A 100 1.73 -14.88 0.42
CA CYS A 100 0.47 -14.56 -0.25
C CYS A 100 -0.13 -13.23 0.24
N ILE A 101 -0.82 -12.55 -0.66
CA ILE A 101 -1.72 -11.44 -0.36
C ILE A 101 -3.15 -11.96 -0.54
N LEU A 102 -3.93 -11.93 0.54
CA LEU A 102 -5.33 -12.34 0.55
C LEU A 102 -6.19 -11.11 0.32
N ALA A 103 -6.71 -10.92 -0.89
CA ALA A 103 -7.57 -9.78 -1.22
C ALA A 103 -9.02 -10.07 -0.81
N ASP A 104 -9.57 -9.22 0.05
CA ASP A 104 -11.00 -9.21 0.37
C ASP A 104 -11.77 -8.40 -0.67
N THR A 105 -11.97 -9.03 -1.83
CA THR A 105 -12.69 -8.42 -2.95
C THR A 105 -13.80 -9.34 -3.45
N PRO A 106 -14.98 -8.80 -3.85
CA PRO A 106 -16.03 -9.60 -4.47
C PRO A 106 -15.49 -10.36 -5.69
N ARG A 107 -16.01 -11.57 -5.93
CA ARG A 107 -15.71 -12.34 -7.14
C ARG A 107 -16.33 -11.72 -8.38
#